data_AF-A0A254TH96-F1
#
_entry.id   AF-A0A254TH96-F1
#
_cell.length_a   1.000
_cell.length_b   1.000
_cell.length_c   1.000
_cell.angle_alpha   90.00
_cell.angle_beta   90.00
_cell.angle_gamma   90.00
#
_symmetry.space_group_name_H-M   'P 1'
#
loop_
_entity.id
_entity.type
_entity.pdbx_description
1 polymer ?
#
loop_
_entity_poly.entity_id
_entity_poly.type
_entity_poly.pdbx_seq_one_letter_code
_entity_poly.pdbx_strand_id
1 'polypeptide(L)'
;MARYKANTQRLGKQWTELFIAAPQVVMHRTSRMAMTRLSARDQAEFSRMCSEKVAAFYQSWASMWTTAVAVQYELATACSSAAVAFASNGTSTTGAAVATMANAATKVASAGLAPVHKKAVANARRLSRSKR
;
A
#
# COMPACT_ATOMS: atom_id res chain seq x y z
N MET A 1 19.49 -7.02 -20.83
CA MET A 1 18.79 -7.89 -19.87
C MET A 1 19.36 -7.81 -18.43
N ALA A 2 20.67 -7.97 -18.19
CA ALA A 2 21.25 -7.97 -16.82
C ALA A 2 21.05 -6.64 -16.05
N ARG A 3 21.23 -5.49 -16.72
CA ARG A 3 21.06 -4.14 -16.13
C ARG A 3 19.62 -3.85 -15.67
N TYR A 4 18.63 -4.37 -16.38
CA TYR A 4 17.20 -4.23 -16.03
C TYR A 4 16.87 -5.00 -14.75
N LYS A 5 17.30 -6.28 -14.66
CA LYS A 5 17.11 -7.11 -13.46
C LYS A 5 17.77 -6.50 -12.22
N ALA A 6 19.00 -5.98 -12.34
CA ALA A 6 19.70 -5.31 -11.25
C ALA A 6 18.96 -4.05 -10.76
N ASN A 7 18.36 -3.28 -11.67
CA ASN A 7 17.61 -2.08 -11.31
C ASN A 7 16.29 -2.42 -10.60
N THR A 8 15.57 -3.46 -11.05
CA THR A 8 14.34 -3.93 -10.40
C THR A 8 14.62 -4.48 -9.00
N GLN A 9 15.70 -5.25 -8.82
CA GLN A 9 16.11 -5.75 -7.51
C GLN A 9 16.50 -4.62 -6.55
N ARG A 10 17.25 -3.62 -7.05
CA ARG A 10 17.60 -2.43 -6.26
C ARG A 10 16.37 -1.65 -5.84
N LEU A 11 15.42 -1.46 -6.76
CA LEU A 11 14.17 -0.76 -6.49
C LEU A 11 13.36 -1.49 -5.41
N GLY A 12 13.19 -2.82 -5.52
CA GLY A 12 12.49 -3.61 -4.50
C GLY A 12 13.13 -3.52 -3.11
N LYS A 13 14.47 -3.56 -3.04
CA LYS A 13 15.22 -3.34 -1.79
C LYS A 13 14.97 -1.96 -1.20
N GLN A 14 15.09 -0.90 -2.00
CA GLN A 14 14.87 0.49 -1.55
C GLN A 14 13.44 0.72 -1.06
N TRP A 15 12.44 0.17 -1.75
CA TRP A 15 11.06 0.21 -1.29
C TRP A 15 10.91 -0.47 0.07
N THR A 16 11.45 -1.68 0.21
CA THR A 16 11.38 -2.45 1.47
C THR A 16 12.05 -1.71 2.62
N GLU A 17 13.24 -1.16 2.39
CA GLU A 17 13.96 -0.33 3.36
C GLU A 17 13.14 0.89 3.77
N LEU A 18 12.52 1.59 2.81
CA LEU A 18 11.68 2.75 3.07
C LEU A 18 10.44 2.38 3.92
N PHE A 19 9.75 1.29 3.56
CA PHE A 19 8.56 0.83 4.28
C PHE A 19 8.85 0.43 5.73
N ILE A 20 10.04 -0.10 6.02
CA ILE A 20 10.44 -0.47 7.38
C ILE A 20 10.95 0.75 8.14
N ALA A 21 11.85 1.53 7.54
CA ALA A 21 12.56 2.60 8.23
C ALA A 21 11.68 3.83 8.47
N ALA A 22 10.82 4.22 7.51
CA ALA A 22 10.07 5.46 7.63
C ALA A 22 9.10 5.48 8.83
N PRO A 23 8.26 4.46 9.08
CA PRO A 23 7.41 4.42 10.26
C PRO A 23 8.21 4.43 11.57
N GLN A 24 9.34 3.71 11.61
CA GLN A 24 10.21 3.64 12.79
C GLN A 24 10.83 4.98 13.13
N VAL A 25 11.39 5.69 12.14
CA VAL A 25 12.03 7.00 12.35
C VAL A 25 11.00 8.04 12.77
N VAL A 26 9.82 8.06 12.14
CA VAL A 26 8.73 8.97 12.52
C VAL A 26 8.28 8.69 13.94
N MET A 27 8.01 7.43 14.29
CA MET A 27 7.63 7.04 15.65
C MET A 27 8.70 7.46 16.65
N HIS A 28 9.97 7.10 16.43
CA HIS A 28 11.04 7.41 17.37
C HIS A 28 11.22 8.92 17.61
N ARG A 29 11.26 9.73 16.53
CA ARG A 29 11.48 11.18 16.66
C ARG A 29 10.28 11.88 17.29
N THR A 30 9.07 11.49 16.91
CA THR A 30 7.85 12.10 17.45
C THR A 30 7.59 11.68 18.90
N SER A 31 7.88 10.44 19.27
CA SER A 31 7.85 9.99 20.67
C SER A 31 8.86 10.74 21.53
N ARG A 32 10.10 10.96 21.06
CA ARG A 32 11.07 11.79 21.80
C ARG A 32 10.58 13.21 22.02
N MET A 33 9.96 13.83 21.01
CA MET A 33 9.36 15.17 21.16
C MET A 33 8.16 15.18 22.10
N ALA A 34 7.37 14.11 22.13
CA ALA A 34 6.20 13.99 22.99
C ALA A 34 6.58 13.84 24.47
N MET A 35 7.59 13.01 24.76
CA MET A 35 8.05 12.73 26.14
C MET A 35 8.58 13.96 26.88
N THR A 36 9.01 15.00 26.16
CA THR A 36 9.52 16.24 26.77
C THR A 36 8.48 17.34 26.91
N ARG A 37 7.30 17.20 26.31
CA ARG A 37 6.31 18.29 26.20
C ARG A 37 4.92 17.96 26.72
N LEU A 38 4.57 16.68 26.84
CA LEU A 38 3.23 16.23 27.19
C LEU A 38 3.16 15.66 28.60
N SER A 39 1.97 15.74 29.21
CA SER A 39 1.68 15.05 30.49
C SER A 39 1.79 13.53 30.34
N ALA A 40 2.00 12.79 31.42
CA ALA A 40 2.10 11.32 31.36
C ALA A 40 0.88 10.66 30.69
N ARG A 41 -0.32 11.22 30.92
CA ARG A 41 -1.56 10.77 30.27
C ARG A 41 -1.52 10.97 28.77
N ASP A 42 -1.11 12.15 28.32
CA ASP A 42 -1.09 12.48 26.90
C ASP A 42 0.06 11.77 26.16
N GLN A 43 1.16 11.46 26.85
CA GLN A 43 2.23 10.60 26.32
C GLN A 43 1.73 9.17 26.04
N ALA A 44 0.89 8.62 26.92
CA ALA A 44 0.28 7.31 26.72
C ALA A 44 -0.69 7.32 25.52
N GLU A 45 -1.55 8.34 25.42
CA GLU A 45 -2.46 8.50 24.28
C GLU A 45 -1.68 8.72 22.97
N PHE A 46 -0.62 9.53 22.99
CA PHE A 46 0.26 9.75 21.85
C PHE A 46 0.88 8.44 21.34
N SER A 47 1.42 7.62 22.26
CA SER A 47 2.03 6.33 21.93
C SER A 47 1.03 5.37 21.31
N ARG A 48 -0.20 5.30 21.86
CA ARG A 48 -1.30 4.54 21.28
C ARG A 48 -1.68 5.05 19.89
N MET A 49 -1.79 6.36 19.72
CA MET A 49 -2.19 6.97 18.45
C MET A 49 -1.16 6.75 17.34
N CYS A 50 0.14 6.74 17.69
CA CYS A 50 1.22 6.40 16.77
C CYS A 50 1.22 4.91 16.42
N SER A 51 1.05 4.01 17.40
CA SER A 51 1.01 2.56 17.13
C SER A 51 -0.15 2.20 16.19
N GLU A 52 -1.32 2.82 16.36
CA GLU A 52 -2.46 2.64 15.45
C GLU A 52 -2.16 3.10 14.01
N LYS A 53 -1.41 4.19 13.82
CA LYS A 53 -1.01 4.68 12.49
C LYS A 53 0.01 3.78 11.82
N VAL A 54 1.01 3.34 12.59
CA VAL A 54 2.03 2.38 12.11
C VAL A 54 1.37 1.06 11.72
N ALA A 55 0.44 0.55 12.52
CA ALA A 55 -0.33 -0.65 12.20
C ALA A 55 -1.14 -0.48 10.90
N ALA A 56 -1.81 0.67 10.71
CA ALA A 56 -2.55 0.96 9.48
C ALA A 56 -1.65 1.00 8.23
N PHE A 57 -0.42 1.49 8.40
CA PHE A 57 0.58 1.51 7.33
C PHE A 57 1.04 0.09 6.95
N TYR A 58 1.28 -0.78 7.93
CA TYR A 58 1.59 -2.19 7.64
C TYR A 58 0.40 -2.94 7.02
N GLN A 59 -0.83 -2.66 7.47
CA GLN A 59 -2.04 -3.21 6.85
C GLN A 59 -2.16 -2.79 5.39
N SER A 60 -1.86 -1.52 5.10
CA SER A 60 -1.82 -0.97 3.74
C SER A 60 -0.84 -1.72 2.85
N TRP A 61 0.37 -1.97 3.35
CA TRP A 61 1.37 -2.75 2.64
C TRP A 61 0.90 -4.19 2.38
N ALA A 62 0.39 -4.86 3.41
CA ALA A 62 -0.09 -6.24 3.29
C ALA A 62 -1.24 -6.35 2.28
N SER A 63 -2.22 -5.42 2.33
CA SER A 63 -3.33 -5.36 1.37
C SER A 63 -2.86 -5.12 -0.06
N MET A 64 -1.87 -4.23 -0.24
CA MET A 64 -1.28 -3.98 -1.55
C MET A 64 -0.57 -5.24 -2.08
N TRP A 65 0.20 -5.94 -1.23
CA TRP A 65 0.91 -7.16 -1.61
C TRP A 65 -0.04 -8.29 -2.01
N THR A 66 -1.04 -8.59 -1.18
CA THR A 66 -2.02 -9.65 -1.48
C THR A 66 -2.82 -9.33 -2.74
N THR A 67 -3.18 -8.06 -2.96
CA THR A 67 -3.84 -7.62 -4.19
C THR A 67 -2.92 -7.74 -5.41
N ALA A 68 -1.63 -7.41 -5.28
CA ALA A 68 -0.66 -7.55 -6.36
C ALA A 68 -0.46 -9.02 -6.76
N VAL A 69 -0.47 -9.95 -5.80
CA VAL A 69 -0.45 -11.40 -6.08
C VAL A 69 -1.72 -11.84 -6.80
N ALA A 70 -2.91 -11.42 -6.34
CA ALA A 70 -4.17 -11.74 -6.99
C ALA A 70 -4.23 -11.23 -8.45
N VAL A 71 -3.77 -10.00 -8.66
CA VAL A 71 -3.69 -9.37 -9.98
C VAL A 71 -2.76 -10.13 -10.95
N GLN A 72 -1.68 -10.74 -10.46
CA GLN A 72 -0.82 -11.57 -11.33
C GLN A 72 -1.58 -12.76 -11.90
N TYR A 73 -2.42 -13.42 -11.10
CA TYR A 73 -3.27 -14.51 -11.57
C TYR A 73 -4.35 -14.02 -12.55
N GLU A 74 -5.02 -12.89 -12.25
CA GLU A 74 -6.00 -12.28 -13.16
C GLU A 74 -5.38 -11.97 -14.54
N LEU A 75 -4.17 -11.40 -14.56
CA LEU A 75 -3.48 -11.06 -15.80
C LEU A 75 -3.06 -12.32 -16.58
N ALA A 76 -2.60 -13.36 -15.89
CA ALA A 76 -2.29 -14.64 -16.54
C ALA A 76 -3.53 -15.25 -17.21
N THR A 77 -4.67 -15.27 -16.52
CA THR A 77 -5.95 -15.74 -17.08
C THR A 77 -6.42 -14.87 -18.26
N ALA A 78 -6.26 -13.55 -18.18
CA ALA A 78 -6.58 -12.64 -19.28
C ALA A 78 -5.70 -12.92 -20.53
N CYS A 79 -4.40 -13.15 -20.35
CA CYS A 79 -3.50 -13.51 -21.43
C CYS A 79 -3.83 -14.89 -22.03
N SER A 80 -4.09 -15.89 -21.20
CA SER A 80 -4.47 -17.22 -21.67
C SER A 80 -5.79 -17.22 -22.45
N SER A 81 -6.81 -16.51 -21.94
CA SER A 81 -8.09 -16.37 -22.65
C SER A 81 -7.95 -15.61 -23.96
N ALA A 82 -7.09 -14.58 -24.01
CA ALA A 82 -6.75 -13.89 -25.24
C ALA A 82 -6.09 -14.80 -26.27
N ALA A 83 -5.14 -15.62 -25.84
CA ALA A 83 -4.47 -16.59 -26.72
C ALA A 83 -5.45 -17.63 -27.27
N VAL A 84 -6.36 -18.15 -26.44
CA VAL A 84 -7.39 -19.09 -26.87
C VAL A 84 -8.34 -18.45 -27.87
N ALA A 85 -8.83 -17.23 -27.60
CA ALA A 85 -9.76 -16.52 -28.50
C ALA A 85 -9.13 -16.21 -29.87
N PHE A 86 -7.82 -15.92 -29.88
CA PHE A 86 -7.07 -15.74 -31.12
C PHE A 86 -6.94 -17.07 -31.88
N ALA A 87 -6.58 -18.15 -31.19
CA ALA A 87 -6.40 -19.47 -31.80
C ALA A 87 -7.71 -20.09 -32.31
N SER A 88 -8.85 -19.86 -31.63
CA SER A 88 -10.13 -20.45 -32.00
C SER A 88 -10.86 -19.64 -33.07
N ASN A 89 -10.83 -18.31 -32.99
CA ASN A 89 -11.75 -17.44 -33.75
C ASN A 89 -11.02 -16.31 -34.53
N GLY A 90 -9.68 -16.26 -34.50
CA GLY A 90 -8.88 -15.21 -35.17
C GLY A 90 -9.02 -13.80 -34.55
N THR A 91 -9.77 -13.66 -33.46
CA THR A 91 -10.01 -12.38 -32.78
C THR A 91 -8.84 -11.99 -31.88
N SER A 92 -8.29 -10.79 -32.09
CA SER A 92 -7.25 -10.21 -31.22
C SER A 92 -7.89 -9.38 -30.10
N THR A 93 -7.71 -9.80 -28.84
CA THR A 93 -8.26 -9.14 -27.64
C THR A 93 -7.26 -8.20 -26.95
N THR A 94 -6.29 -7.65 -27.68
CA THR A 94 -5.23 -6.78 -27.13
C THR A 94 -5.78 -5.60 -26.32
N GLY A 95 -6.92 -5.02 -26.71
CA GLY A 95 -7.58 -3.94 -25.95
C GLY A 95 -8.06 -4.36 -24.55
N ALA A 96 -8.56 -5.59 -24.40
CA ALA A 96 -9.01 -6.13 -23.11
C ALA A 96 -7.83 -6.46 -22.18
N ALA A 97 -6.72 -6.94 -22.75
CA ALA A 97 -5.49 -7.18 -21.99
C ALA A 97 -4.89 -5.86 -21.44
N VAL A 98 -4.86 -4.80 -22.27
CA VAL A 98 -4.40 -3.47 -21.86
C VAL A 98 -5.31 -2.87 -20.76
N ALA A 99 -6.64 -3.01 -20.89
CA ALA A 99 -7.58 -2.56 -19.87
C ALA A 99 -7.39 -3.30 -18.53
N THR A 100 -7.12 -4.62 -18.59
CA THR A 100 -6.82 -5.43 -17.40
C THR A 100 -5.56 -4.93 -16.69
N MET A 101 -4.50 -4.59 -17.44
CA MET A 101 -3.27 -4.02 -16.88
C MET A 101 -3.46 -2.63 -16.25
N ALA A 102 -4.25 -1.76 -16.86
CA ALA A 102 -4.55 -0.44 -16.29
C ALA A 102 -5.37 -0.55 -14.97
N ASN A 103 -6.34 -1.47 -14.96
CA ASN A 103 -7.15 -1.74 -13.76
C ASN A 103 -6.33 -2.38 -12.64
N ALA A 104 -5.37 -3.24 -12.99
CA ALA A 104 -4.45 -3.88 -12.05
C ALA A 104 -3.67 -2.86 -11.20
N ALA A 105 -3.06 -1.86 -11.85
CA ALA A 105 -2.33 -0.80 -11.13
C ALA A 105 -3.26 -0.03 -10.17
N THR A 106 -4.47 0.30 -10.63
CA THR A 106 -5.46 1.03 -9.84
C THR A 106 -5.97 0.20 -8.65
N LYS A 107 -6.20 -1.11 -8.83
CA LYS A 107 -6.59 -2.05 -7.77
C LYS A 107 -5.53 -2.12 -6.67
N VAL A 108 -4.26 -2.32 -7.06
CA VAL A 108 -3.13 -2.40 -6.12
C VAL A 108 -2.97 -1.09 -5.35
N ALA A 109 -3.00 0.05 -6.04
CA ALA A 109 -2.93 1.36 -5.40
C ALA A 109 -4.10 1.61 -4.43
N SER A 110 -5.32 1.24 -4.82
CA SER A 110 -6.51 1.38 -3.98
C SER A 110 -6.44 0.51 -2.72
N ALA A 111 -5.95 -0.73 -2.86
CA ALA A 111 -5.75 -1.64 -1.74
C ALA A 111 -4.69 -1.13 -0.76
N GLY A 112 -3.62 -0.51 -1.27
CA GLY A 112 -2.60 0.15 -0.45
C GLY A 112 -3.12 1.42 0.23
N LEU A 113 -3.98 2.20 -0.42
CA LEU A 113 -4.46 3.47 0.16
C LEU A 113 -5.54 3.26 1.24
N ALA A 114 -6.39 2.24 1.09
CA ALA A 114 -7.60 2.09 1.88
C ALA A 114 -7.36 2.06 3.41
N PRO A 115 -6.39 1.31 3.97
CA PRO A 115 -6.25 1.23 5.42
C PRO A 115 -5.71 2.53 6.03
N VAL A 116 -4.71 3.18 5.41
CA VAL A 116 -4.22 4.49 5.85
C VAL A 116 -5.31 5.56 5.72
N HIS A 117 -6.03 5.61 4.60
CA HIS A 117 -7.11 6.57 4.38
C HIS A 117 -8.21 6.43 5.45
N LYS A 118 -8.70 5.20 5.68
CA LYS A 118 -9.72 4.91 6.70
C LYS A 118 -9.30 5.41 8.08
N LYS A 119 -8.07 5.11 8.50
CA LYS A 119 -7.56 5.49 9.82
C LYS A 119 -7.29 6.99 9.94
N ALA A 120 -6.74 7.62 8.91
CA ALA A 120 -6.49 9.06 8.88
C ALA A 120 -7.80 9.85 8.97
N VAL A 121 -8.81 9.50 8.16
CA VAL A 121 -10.13 10.16 8.17
C VAL A 121 -10.86 9.93 9.49
N ALA A 122 -10.82 8.70 10.04
CA ALA A 122 -11.41 8.43 11.35
C ALA A 122 -10.77 9.28 12.46
N ASN A 123 -9.44 9.45 12.44
CA ASN A 123 -8.73 10.29 13.39
C ASN A 123 -9.11 11.77 13.24
N ALA A 124 -9.17 12.29 12.01
CA ALA A 124 -9.61 13.65 11.73
C ALA A 124 -11.04 13.92 12.27
N ARG A 125 -11.96 12.95 12.09
CA ARG A 125 -13.32 13.04 12.63
C ARG A 125 -13.33 13.06 14.16
N ARG A 126 -12.53 12.23 14.84
CA ARG A 126 -12.41 12.25 16.31
C ARG A 126 -11.92 13.61 16.82
N LEU A 127 -10.89 14.17 16.19
CA LEU A 127 -10.34 15.48 16.55
C LEU A 127 -11.37 16.61 16.37
N SER A 128 -12.17 16.58 15.30
CA SER A 128 -13.22 17.57 15.09
C SER A 128 -14.32 17.54 16.16
N ARG A 129 -14.58 16.37 16.75
CA ARG A 129 -15.61 16.19 17.80
C ARG A 129 -15.10 16.58 19.18
N SER A 130 -13.81 16.37 19.47
CA SER A 130 -13.20 16.72 20.76
C SER A 130 -12.92 18.22 20.92
N LYS A 131 -13.00 18.99 19.84
CA LYS A 131 -12.79 20.45 19.83
C LYS A 131 -14.09 21.24 20.07
N ARG A 132 -15.21 20.54 20.29
CA ARG A 132 -16.56 21.07 20.54
C ARG A 132 -16.97 20.70 21.96
#